data_AF-A0A2W6JZF5-F1
#
_entry.id   AF-A0A2W6JZF5-F1
#
_cell.length_a   1.000
_cell.length_b   1.000
_cell.length_c   1.000
_cell.angle_alpha   90.00
_cell.angle_beta   90.00
_cell.angle_gamma   90.00
#
_symmetry.space_group_name_H-M   'P 1'
#
loop_
_entity.id
_entity.type
_entity.pdbx_description
1 polymer ?
#
loop_
_entity_poly.entity_id
_entity_poly.type
_entity_poly.pdbx_seq_one_letter_code
_entity_poly.pdbx_strand_id
1 'polypeptide(L)'
;MSKSTVIVPVVLLTIQRSTEVTITESVFKHEVPILELIHGEENVKVINDDYHAIELPDNATQEHQRLLTKYGEKYRPVIDQVFRGGPRDIAKEVGMELGKDSFKKQSEAVIISRLPARPGQASDAAQAGADGEGGEQPELTHAELREELTRLGIEHKGNAPKAELQALYDAAQAGAGTLGG
;
A
#
# COMPACT_ATOMS: atom_id res chain seq x y z
N MET A 1 8.09 14.84 17.77
CA MET A 1 9.04 14.45 16.70
C MET A 1 8.43 14.94 15.40
N SER A 2 8.86 16.10 14.91
CA SER A 2 8.41 16.65 13.63
C SER A 2 8.76 15.61 12.56
N LYS A 3 7.76 15.05 11.88
CA LYS A 3 8.01 14.22 10.70
C LYS A 3 8.63 15.17 9.67
N SER A 4 9.94 15.08 9.44
CA SER A 4 10.56 15.81 8.33
C SER A 4 9.93 15.26 7.06
N THR A 5 9.22 16.11 6.32
CA THR A 5 8.58 15.79 5.05
C THR A 5 9.11 16.73 3.98
N VAL A 6 9.28 16.21 2.77
CA VAL A 6 9.72 16.96 1.60
C VAL A 6 8.59 16.97 0.59
N ILE A 7 8.31 18.14 0.04
CA ILE A 7 7.31 18.31 -1.02
C ILE A 7 8.00 17.94 -2.33
N VAL A 8 7.53 16.89 -3.00
CA VAL A 8 8.09 16.40 -4.25
C VAL A 8 7.11 16.63 -5.39
N PRO A 9 7.54 17.28 -6.50
CA PRO A 9 6.69 17.52 -7.65
C PRO A 9 6.43 16.22 -8.42
N VAL A 10 5.17 16.06 -8.83
CA VAL A 10 4.63 14.98 -9.65
C VAL A 10 4.32 15.54 -11.02
N VAL A 11 4.82 14.86 -12.04
CA VAL A 11 4.57 15.16 -13.44
C VAL A 11 3.57 14.17 -14.02
N LEU A 12 2.74 14.64 -14.94
CA LEU A 12 1.87 13.79 -15.75
C LEU A 12 2.53 13.56 -17.09
N LEU A 13 2.74 12.30 -17.46
CA LEU A 13 3.35 11.92 -18.72
C LEU A 13 2.54 10.86 -19.46
N THR A 14 2.74 10.83 -20.76
CA THR A 14 2.27 9.77 -21.64
C THR A 14 3.43 8.90 -22.09
N ILE A 15 3.25 7.59 -22.00
CA ILE A 15 4.19 6.57 -22.43
C ILE A 15 3.56 5.84 -23.61
N GLN A 16 4.18 5.95 -24.78
CA GLN A 16 3.80 5.18 -25.95
C GLN A 16 4.49 3.81 -25.89
N ARG A 17 3.74 2.75 -25.58
CA ARG A 17 4.28 1.37 -25.51
C ARG A 17 4.26 0.66 -26.86
N SER A 18 3.33 1.05 -27.72
CA SER A 18 3.22 0.56 -29.10
C SER A 18 2.56 1.63 -29.97
N THR A 19 2.45 1.37 -31.28
CA THR A 19 1.75 2.25 -32.23
C THR A 19 0.29 2.52 -31.85
N GLU A 20 -0.33 1.62 -31.08
CA GLU A 20 -1.76 1.70 -30.71
C GLU A 20 -1.99 1.92 -29.21
N VAL A 21 -0.96 1.78 -28.37
CA VAL A 21 -1.10 1.84 -26.91
C VAL A 21 -0.30 3.00 -26.35
N THR A 22 -1.03 4.01 -25.86
CA THR A 22 -0.49 5.12 -25.07
C THR A 22 -1.06 5.05 -23.66
N ILE A 23 -0.19 5.07 -22.66
CA ILE A 23 -0.58 5.07 -21.25
C ILE A 23 -0.31 6.46 -20.69
N THR A 24 -1.28 7.02 -19.98
CA THR A 24 -1.06 8.25 -19.20
C THR A 24 -0.78 7.85 -17.76
N GLU A 25 0.34 8.29 -17.21
CA GLU A 25 0.79 7.95 -15.86
C GLU A 25 1.33 9.19 -15.15
N SER A 26 1.03 9.32 -13.85
CA SER A 26 1.58 10.36 -12.99
C SER A 26 2.76 9.79 -12.21
N VAL A 27 3.94 10.39 -12.35
CA VAL A 27 5.17 9.95 -11.66
C VAL A 27 5.90 11.14 -11.06
N PHE A 28 6.83 10.88 -10.15
CA PHE A 28 7.66 11.95 -9.60
C PHE A 28 8.63 12.48 -10.66
N LYS A 29 9.00 13.76 -10.55
CA LYS A 29 9.87 14.41 -11.55
C LYS A 29 11.21 13.69 -11.74
N HIS A 30 11.81 13.19 -10.65
CA HIS A 30 13.07 12.42 -10.69
C HIS A 30 12.91 11.01 -11.27
N GLU A 31 11.68 10.53 -11.52
CA GLU A 31 11.42 9.24 -12.18
C GLU A 31 11.37 9.35 -13.71
N VAL A 32 11.23 10.56 -14.26
CA VAL A 32 11.16 10.76 -15.71
C VAL A 32 12.37 10.17 -16.43
N PRO A 33 13.62 10.40 -15.99
CA PRO A 33 14.79 9.83 -16.66
C PRO A 33 14.82 8.29 -16.62
N ILE A 34 14.24 7.67 -15.59
CA ILE A 34 14.12 6.21 -15.51
C ILE A 34 13.17 5.72 -16.61
N LEU A 35 12.03 6.38 -16.78
CA LEU A 35 11.03 6.00 -17.80
C LEU A 35 11.54 6.23 -19.22
N GLU A 36 12.27 7.32 -19.45
CA GLU A 36 12.94 7.60 -20.72
C GLU A 36 13.91 6.48 -21.10
N LEU A 37 14.66 5.94 -20.14
CA LEU A 37 15.54 4.79 -20.40
C LEU A 37 14.80 3.46 -20.56
N ILE A 38 13.67 3.26 -19.88
CA ILE A 38 12.88 2.02 -19.99
C ILE A 38 12.11 1.96 -21.31
N HIS A 39 11.49 3.07 -21.70
CA HIS A 39 10.57 3.13 -22.84
C HIS A 39 11.15 3.81 -24.08
N GLY A 40 12.28 4.52 -23.95
CA GLY A 40 12.87 5.38 -24.98
C GLY A 40 12.41 6.84 -24.84
N GLU A 41 13.34 7.77 -24.93
CA GLU A 41 13.11 9.23 -24.82
C GLU A 41 12.00 9.71 -25.79
N GLU A 42 11.95 9.15 -26.99
CA GLU A 42 10.96 9.49 -28.02
C GLU A 42 9.52 9.05 -27.68
N ASN A 43 9.39 8.07 -26.79
CA ASN A 43 8.12 7.45 -26.40
C ASN A 43 7.54 8.05 -25.12
N VAL A 44 8.31 8.86 -24.39
CA VAL A 44 7.86 9.53 -23.16
C VAL A 44 7.61 11.00 -23.45
N LYS A 45 6.36 11.44 -23.27
CA LYS A 45 5.98 12.84 -23.43
C LYS A 45 5.37 13.36 -22.14
N VAL A 46 6.02 14.34 -21.53
CA VAL A 46 5.48 15.06 -20.38
C VAL A 46 4.35 15.97 -20.87
N ILE A 47 3.15 15.76 -20.34
CA ILE A 47 1.97 16.58 -20.64
C ILE A 47 1.92 17.77 -19.70
N ASN A 48 2.22 17.55 -18.42
CA ASN A 48 2.21 18.58 -17.38
C ASN A 48 3.35 18.34 -16.40
N ASP A 49 4.25 19.32 -16.29
CA ASP A 49 5.43 19.32 -15.44
C ASP A 49 5.17 19.76 -14.00
N ASP A 50 4.00 20.34 -13.73
CA ASP A 50 3.52 20.75 -12.40
C ASP A 50 2.10 20.23 -12.16
N TYR A 51 1.92 18.92 -12.38
CA TYR A 51 0.60 18.31 -12.25
C TYR A 51 0.11 18.38 -10.79
N HIS A 52 0.95 17.91 -9.86
CA HIS A 52 0.69 17.97 -8.41
C HIS A 52 2.00 17.95 -7.62
N ALA A 53 1.93 18.22 -6.32
CA ALA A 53 3.03 17.99 -5.40
C ALA A 53 2.56 17.13 -4.24
N ILE A 54 3.36 16.14 -3.85
CA ILE A 54 3.04 15.21 -2.77
C ILE A 54 4.09 15.35 -1.68
N GLU A 55 3.63 15.39 -0.42
CA GLU A 55 4.52 15.31 0.74
C GLU A 55 5.00 13.86 0.92
N LEU A 56 6.30 13.66 0.73
CA LEU A 56 6.97 12.41 1.03
C LEU A 56 7.75 12.52 2.34
N PRO A 57 7.95 11.40 3.06
CA PRO A 57 8.90 11.34 4.16
C PRO A 57 10.30 11.75 3.67
N ASP A 58 10.98 12.56 4.46
CA ASP A 58 12.33 13.05 4.17
C ASP A 58 13.37 11.94 4.36
N ASN A 59 13.42 11.00 3.41
CA ASN A 59 14.32 9.86 3.43
C ASN A 59 14.62 9.36 2.02
N ALA A 60 15.79 9.73 1.51
CA ALA A 60 16.22 9.32 0.17
C ALA A 60 16.45 7.81 0.03
N THR A 61 16.83 7.11 1.11
CA THR A 61 17.04 5.66 1.11
C THR A 61 15.72 4.92 0.92
N GLN A 62 14.67 5.39 1.58
CA GLN A 62 13.32 4.86 1.45
C GLN A 62 12.75 5.11 0.05
N GLU A 63 12.98 6.29 -0.50
CA GLU A 63 12.55 6.62 -1.86
C GLU A 63 13.28 5.73 -2.89
N HIS A 64 14.60 5.53 -2.74
CA HIS A 64 15.35 4.60 -3.60
C HIS A 64 14.78 3.16 -3.54
N GLN A 65 14.46 2.66 -2.35
CA GLN A 65 13.83 1.35 -2.20
C GLN A 65 12.44 1.31 -2.86
N ARG A 66 11.65 2.38 -2.73
CA ARG A 66 10.34 2.50 -3.37
C ARG A 66 10.46 2.38 -4.89
N LEU A 67 11.45 3.04 -5.50
CA LEU A 67 11.73 2.93 -6.94
C LEU A 67 12.05 1.49 -7.34
N LEU A 68 12.95 0.84 -6.60
CA LEU A 68 13.31 -0.56 -6.86
C LEU A 68 12.10 -1.49 -6.74
N THR A 69 11.21 -1.28 -5.78
CA THR A 69 9.98 -2.06 -5.63
C THR A 69 8.97 -1.76 -6.74
N LYS A 70 8.80 -0.49 -7.13
CA LYS A 70 7.83 -0.07 -8.17
C LYS A 70 8.17 -0.64 -9.54
N TYR A 71 9.42 -0.52 -9.96
CA TYR A 71 9.87 -0.99 -11.27
C TYR A 71 10.33 -2.46 -11.26
N GLY A 72 10.60 -3.00 -10.09
CA GLY A 72 11.07 -4.37 -9.90
C GLY A 72 12.53 -4.58 -10.31
N GLU A 73 13.04 -5.78 -10.05
CA GLU A 73 14.45 -6.11 -10.28
C GLU A 73 14.88 -6.01 -11.75
N LYS A 74 13.96 -6.17 -12.69
CA LYS A 74 14.24 -6.10 -14.13
C LYS A 74 14.84 -4.76 -14.55
N TYR A 75 14.38 -3.65 -13.95
CA TYR A 75 14.84 -2.30 -14.28
C TYR A 75 15.79 -1.71 -13.24
N ARG A 76 16.24 -2.52 -12.28
CA ARG A 76 17.27 -2.12 -11.32
C ARG A 76 18.54 -1.57 -11.99
N PRO A 77 19.09 -2.17 -13.06
CA PRO A 77 20.25 -1.61 -13.75
C PRO A 77 19.99 -0.21 -14.33
N VAL A 78 18.74 0.08 -14.73
CA VAL A 78 18.34 1.39 -15.26
C VAL A 78 18.28 2.42 -14.14
N ILE A 79 17.68 2.04 -13.00
CA ILE A 79 17.64 2.89 -11.80
C ILE A 79 19.06 3.20 -11.32
N ASP A 80 19.94 2.19 -11.27
CA ASP A 80 21.35 2.36 -10.90
C ASP A 80 22.12 3.21 -11.94
N GLN A 81 21.69 3.24 -13.20
CA GLN A 81 22.28 4.08 -14.24
C GLN A 81 21.88 5.56 -14.10
N VAL A 82 20.61 5.83 -13.75
CA VAL A 82 20.10 7.18 -13.47
C VAL A 82 20.67 7.70 -12.16
N PHE A 83 20.60 6.89 -11.10
CA PHE A 83 21.10 7.20 -9.76
C PHE A 83 22.34 6.38 -9.45
N ARG A 84 23.48 6.75 -10.04
CA ARG A 84 24.77 6.04 -9.85
C ARG A 84 25.24 6.03 -8.40
N GLY A 85 24.95 7.10 -7.66
CA GLY A 85 25.16 7.23 -6.22
C GLY A 85 24.00 6.68 -5.38
N GLY A 86 22.99 6.08 -6.02
CA GLY A 86 21.79 5.52 -5.38
C GLY A 86 21.05 6.57 -4.54
N PRO A 87 20.79 6.29 -3.25
CA PRO A 87 20.11 7.24 -2.35
C PRO A 87 20.76 8.62 -2.24
N ARG A 88 22.08 8.75 -2.51
CA ARG A 88 22.79 10.04 -2.42
C ARG A 88 22.38 10.99 -3.54
N ASP A 89 22.16 10.46 -4.73
CA ASP A 89 21.77 11.27 -5.88
C ASP A 89 20.33 11.74 -5.72
N ILE A 90 19.44 10.87 -5.23
CA ILE A 90 18.05 11.22 -4.88
C ILE A 90 18.02 12.29 -3.79
N ALA A 91 18.83 12.15 -2.74
CA ALA A 91 18.96 13.15 -1.69
C ALA A 91 19.34 14.53 -2.26
N LYS A 92 20.30 14.55 -3.19
CA LYS A 92 20.77 15.80 -3.82
C LYS A 92 19.75 16.40 -4.77
N GLU A 93 19.05 15.59 -5.54
CA GLU A 93 18.11 16.03 -6.58
C GLU A 93 16.78 16.50 -5.99
N VAL A 94 16.26 15.76 -5.01
CA VAL A 94 14.96 16.05 -4.37
C VAL A 94 15.12 16.94 -3.12
N GLY A 95 16.35 17.09 -2.63
CA GLY A 95 16.62 17.83 -1.40
C GLY A 95 16.24 17.07 -0.13
N MET A 96 16.26 15.74 -0.19
CA MET A 96 15.98 14.87 0.95
C MET A 96 17.24 14.60 1.78
N GLU A 97 17.07 14.32 3.06
CA GLU A 97 18.13 13.78 3.89
C GLU A 97 18.48 12.35 3.47
N LEU A 98 19.79 12.04 3.49
CA LEU A 98 20.27 10.68 3.36
C LEU A 98 19.82 9.92 4.62
N GLY A 99 18.71 9.20 4.52
CA GLY A 99 18.13 8.51 5.65
C GLY A 99 19.17 7.66 6.36
N LYS A 100 19.33 7.87 7.68
CA LYS A 100 19.98 6.88 8.54
C LYS A 100 19.12 5.61 8.45
N ASP A 101 19.76 4.43 8.38
CA ASP A 101 19.14 3.08 8.30
C ASP A 101 18.25 2.73 9.50
N SER A 102 17.33 3.60 9.88
CA SER A 102 16.22 3.31 10.77
C SER A 102 15.13 2.75 9.89
N PHE A 103 15.23 1.45 9.64
CA PHE A 103 14.22 0.64 8.98
C PHE A 103 12.93 0.67 9.82
N LYS A 104 12.16 1.76 9.73
CA LYS A 104 10.76 1.77 10.12
C LYS A 104 9.99 1.26 8.92
N LYS A 105 9.69 -0.03 8.94
CA LYS A 105 8.68 -0.67 8.09
C LYS A 105 7.50 0.29 8.03
N GLN A 106 7.27 0.92 6.88
CA GLN A 106 6.11 1.79 6.72
C GLN A 106 4.90 0.90 6.89
N SER A 107 4.19 1.06 8.01
CA SER A 107 2.78 0.70 8.08
C SER A 107 2.13 1.36 6.87
N GLU A 108 1.43 0.56 6.07
CA GLU A 108 0.77 0.97 4.83
C GLU A 108 0.25 2.39 4.97
N ALA A 109 0.80 3.31 4.17
CA ALA A 109 0.24 4.62 4.01
C ALA A 109 -1.16 4.39 3.42
N VAL A 110 -2.17 4.43 4.31
CA VAL A 110 -3.57 4.50 3.94
C VAL A 110 -3.69 5.76 3.08
N ILE A 111 -3.72 5.57 1.76
CA ILE A 111 -4.17 6.60 0.84
C ILE A 111 -5.63 6.81 1.21
N ILE A 112 -5.92 7.82 2.04
CA ILE A 112 -7.27 8.31 2.25
C ILE A 112 -7.65 8.95 0.91
N SER A 113 -8.14 8.10 0.00
CA SER A 113 -8.78 8.50 -1.23
C SER A 113 -9.99 9.35 -0.85
N ARG A 114 -9.84 10.68 -0.91
CA ARG A 114 -10.96 11.62 -0.83
C ARG A 114 -11.69 11.73 -2.17
N LEU A 115 -11.95 10.59 -2.82
CA LEU A 115 -12.97 10.55 -3.85
C LEU A 115 -14.33 10.77 -3.17
N PRO A 116 -15.20 11.65 -3.70
CA PRO A 116 -16.54 11.83 -3.14
C PRO A 116 -17.31 10.49 -3.17
N ALA A 117 -18.05 10.21 -2.11
CA ALA A 117 -18.80 8.98 -1.95
C ALA A 117 -19.74 8.75 -3.14
N ARG A 118 -19.68 7.56 -3.73
CA ARG A 118 -20.64 7.12 -4.75
C ARG A 118 -22.02 7.05 -4.09
N PRO A 119 -23.10 7.56 -4.72
CA PRO A 119 -24.42 7.52 -4.11
C PRO A 119 -24.82 6.07 -3.85
N GLY A 120 -25.03 5.71 -2.57
CA GLY A 120 -25.50 4.39 -2.15
C GLY A 120 -24.56 3.55 -1.29
N GLN A 121 -23.37 4.03 -0.93
CA GLN A 121 -22.49 3.32 0.02
C GLN A 121 -22.60 3.98 1.40
N ALA A 122 -23.37 3.35 2.30
CA ALA A 122 -23.46 3.75 3.70
C ALA A 122 -22.07 3.76 4.32
N SER A 123 -21.72 4.89 4.93
CA SER A 123 -20.41 5.17 5.49
C SER A 123 -20.34 4.61 6.91
N ASP A 124 -19.60 3.52 7.12
CA ASP A 124 -19.11 3.13 8.45
C ASP A 124 -17.93 4.04 8.82
N ALA A 125 -18.24 5.29 9.16
CA ALA A 125 -17.28 6.26 9.68
C ALA A 125 -17.96 7.27 10.60
N ALA A 126 -18.61 6.79 11.66
CA ALA A 126 -18.92 7.58 12.84
C ALA A 126 -19.26 6.68 14.04
N GLN A 127 -18.27 6.39 14.88
CA GLN A 127 -18.34 6.66 16.33
C GLN A 127 -17.11 6.06 17.02
N ALA A 128 -16.05 6.86 17.10
CA ALA A 128 -15.17 6.83 18.25
C ALA A 128 -15.81 7.74 19.32
N GLY A 129 -16.21 7.14 20.44
CA GLY A 129 -16.68 7.87 21.61
C GLY A 129 -17.66 7.07 22.45
N ALA A 130 -17.15 6.19 23.31
CA ALA A 130 -17.72 5.89 24.63
C ALA A 130 -16.76 5.01 25.41
N ASP A 131 -16.27 5.52 26.55
CA ASP A 131 -15.84 4.73 27.68
C ASP A 131 -16.85 3.63 27.99
N GLY A 132 -16.39 2.40 28.18
CA GLY A 132 -17.23 1.26 28.55
C GLY A 132 -16.41 0.01 28.77
N GLU A 133 -16.20 -0.31 30.05
CA GLU A 133 -15.68 -1.57 30.57
C GLU A 133 -16.26 -2.81 29.85
N GLY A 134 -15.43 -3.83 29.62
CA GLY A 134 -15.92 -5.21 29.52
C GLY A 134 -15.25 -6.09 28.47
N GLY A 135 -14.43 -7.04 28.95
CA GLY A 135 -14.36 -8.38 28.36
C GLY A 135 -13.21 -8.65 27.40
N GLU A 136 -12.06 -9.04 27.95
CA GLU A 136 -11.10 -9.90 27.27
C GLU A 136 -11.80 -11.16 26.73
N GLN A 137 -11.74 -11.39 25.41
CA GLN A 137 -11.69 -12.75 24.85
C GLN A 137 -10.64 -12.80 23.74
N PRO A 138 -9.73 -13.79 23.76
CA PRO A 138 -8.62 -13.88 22.82
C PRO A 138 -9.14 -14.24 21.42
N GLU A 139 -8.89 -13.40 20.43
CA GLU A 139 -9.21 -13.73 19.04
C GLU A 139 -8.35 -14.91 18.57
N LEU A 140 -8.98 -16.08 18.39
CA LEU A 140 -8.39 -17.21 17.68
C LEU A 140 -8.12 -16.80 16.22
N THR A 141 -6.94 -17.15 15.72
CA THR A 141 -6.51 -16.87 14.36
C THR A 141 -7.30 -17.71 13.35
N HIS A 142 -7.35 -17.27 12.08
CA HIS A 142 -8.12 -17.94 11.02
C HIS A 142 -7.76 -19.42 10.82
N ALA A 143 -6.50 -19.79 11.08
CA ALA A 143 -6.04 -21.16 11.03
C ALA A 143 -6.56 -21.99 12.22
N GLU A 144 -6.54 -21.42 13.43
CA GLU A 144 -7.03 -22.07 14.65
C GLU A 144 -8.53 -22.32 14.58
N LEU A 145 -9.33 -21.39 14.03
CA LEU A 145 -10.77 -21.59 13.82
C LEU A 145 -11.07 -22.76 12.87
N ARG A 146 -10.25 -22.98 11.83
CA ARG A 146 -10.43 -24.10 10.90
C ARG A 146 -10.08 -25.43 11.54
N GLU A 147 -8.97 -25.48 12.27
CA GLU A 147 -8.57 -26.67 13.02
C GLU A 147 -9.65 -27.04 14.05
N GLU A 148 -10.20 -26.04 14.73
CA GLU A 148 -11.20 -26.25 15.77
C GLU A 148 -12.57 -26.65 15.19
N LEU A 149 -12.99 -26.07 14.07
CA LEU A 149 -14.18 -26.52 13.34
C LEU A 149 -14.03 -27.94 12.80
N THR A 150 -12.84 -28.29 12.29
CA THR A 150 -12.53 -29.67 11.88
C THR A 150 -12.59 -30.62 13.07
N ARG A 151 -12.04 -30.22 14.22
CA ARG A 151 -12.06 -31.00 15.48
C ARG A 151 -13.47 -31.21 15.99
N LEU A 152 -14.35 -30.22 15.84
CA LEU A 152 -15.77 -30.29 16.17
C LEU A 152 -16.61 -31.06 15.13
N GLY A 153 -16.00 -31.51 14.03
CA GLY A 153 -16.68 -32.26 12.96
C GLY A 153 -17.59 -31.41 12.08
N ILE A 154 -17.38 -30.09 12.05
CA ILE A 154 -18.19 -29.14 11.28
C ILE A 154 -17.53 -28.92 9.92
N GLU A 155 -18.22 -29.36 8.87
CA GLU A 155 -17.78 -29.15 7.49
C GLU A 155 -17.77 -27.66 7.15
N HIS A 156 -16.60 -27.17 6.74
CA HIS A 156 -16.42 -25.82 6.23
C HIS A 156 -15.67 -25.86 4.90
N LYS A 157 -15.94 -24.90 4.03
CA LYS A 157 -15.23 -24.79 2.75
C LYS A 157 -13.79 -24.33 3.00
N GLY A 158 -12.80 -24.97 2.38
CA GLY A 158 -11.37 -24.64 2.55
C GLY A 158 -10.96 -23.21 2.18
N ASN A 159 -11.83 -22.46 1.49
CA ASN A 159 -11.67 -21.03 1.19
C ASN A 159 -12.71 -20.12 1.88
N ALA A 160 -13.35 -20.59 2.96
CA ALA A 160 -14.32 -19.78 3.68
C ALA A 160 -13.64 -18.57 4.36
N PRO A 161 -14.24 -17.37 4.28
CA PRO A 161 -13.76 -16.17 4.94
C PRO A 161 -13.82 -16.31 6.46
N LYS A 162 -12.94 -15.60 7.19
CA LYS A 162 -12.84 -15.67 8.67
C LYS A 162 -14.19 -15.44 9.36
N ALA A 163 -15.00 -14.53 8.85
CA ALA A 163 -16.33 -14.23 9.40
C ALA A 163 -17.29 -15.43 9.35
N GLU A 164 -17.25 -16.23 8.28
CA GLU A 164 -18.11 -17.41 8.13
C GLU A 164 -17.64 -18.55 9.06
N LEU A 165 -16.33 -18.72 9.21
CA LEU A 165 -15.76 -19.71 10.14
C LEU A 165 -16.00 -19.33 11.60
N GLN A 166 -15.86 -18.04 11.95
CA GLN A 166 -16.18 -17.56 13.29
C GLN A 166 -17.67 -17.76 13.60
N ALA A 167 -18.56 -17.42 12.67
CA ALA A 167 -20.00 -17.65 12.85
C ALA A 167 -20.35 -19.14 13.04
N LEU A 168 -19.69 -20.04 12.31
CA LEU A 168 -19.85 -21.49 12.50
C LEU A 168 -19.32 -21.94 13.86
N TYR A 169 -18.20 -21.38 14.32
CA TYR A 169 -17.61 -21.71 15.61
C TYR A 169 -18.49 -21.21 16.77
N ASP A 170 -18.97 -19.97 16.68
CA ASP A 170 -19.87 -19.37 17.67
C ASP A 170 -21.21 -20.11 17.69
N ALA A 171 -21.75 -20.52 16.53
CA ALA A 171 -22.95 -21.34 16.46
C ALA A 171 -22.76 -22.73 17.07
N ALA A 172 -21.58 -23.34 16.89
CA ALA A 172 -21.22 -24.62 17.51
C ALA A 172 -21.13 -24.51 19.04
N GLN A 173 -20.50 -23.45 19.53
CA GLN A 173 -20.39 -23.17 20.97
C GLN A 173 -21.75 -22.84 21.58
N ALA A 174 -22.59 -22.07 20.88
CA ALA A 174 -23.95 -21.76 21.32
C ALA A 174 -24.86 -23.00 21.33
N GLY A 175 -24.69 -23.92 20.36
CA GLY A 175 -25.44 -25.17 20.29
C GLY A 175 -25.05 -26.21 21.35
N ALA A 176 -23.82 -26.15 21.87
CA ALA A 176 -23.38 -27.02 22.97
C ALA A 176 -24.04 -26.66 24.33
N GLY A 177 -24.68 -25.50 24.44
CA GLY A 177 -25.35 -25.03 25.65
C GLY A 177 -26.83 -25.40 25.80
N THR A 178 -27.47 -26.04 24.80
CA THR A 178 -28.95 -26.20 24.78
C THR A 178 -29.47 -27.65 24.81
N LEU A 179 -28.65 -28.63 25.17
CA LEU A 179 -29.10 -30.02 25.40
C LEU A 179 -28.68 -30.50 26.80
N GLY A 180 -29.38 -29.96 27.79
CA GLY A 180 -29.28 -30.34 29.20
C GLY A 180 -30.54 -29.88 29.95
N GLY A 181 -31.69 -30.43 29.53
CA GLY A 181 -32.99 -30.26 30.18
C GLY A 181 -33.83 -31.51 29.95
#